data_AF-M8DSS0-F1
#
_entry.id   AF-M8DSS0-F1
#
_cell.length_a   1.000
_cell.length_b   1.000
_cell.length_c   1.000
_cell.angle_alpha   90.00
_cell.angle_beta   90.00
_cell.angle_gamma   90.00
#
_symmetry.space_group_name_H-M   'P 1'
#
loop_
_entity.id
_entity.type
_entity.pdbx_description
1 polymer ?
#
loop_
_entity_poly.entity_id
_entity_poly.type
_entity_poly.pdbx_seq_one_letter_code
_entity_poly.pdbx_strand_id
1 'polypeptide(L)' 'MSQDDVLFQIEQLRQELNDRYKELAAITPEMVELSVRLDNLLNQLHFHP' A
#
# COMPACT_ATOMS: atom_id res chain seq x y z
N MET A 1 -16.38 11.86 5.93
CA MET A 1 -15.21 11.18 6.52
C MET A 1 -14.10 12.21 6.62
N SER A 2 -13.42 12.28 7.76
CA SER A 2 -12.28 13.17 7.94
C SER A 2 -11.03 12.58 7.26
N GLN A 3 -10.04 13.41 7.01
CA GLN A 3 -8.75 12.98 6.46
C GLN A 3 -8.07 11.94 7.38
N ASP A 4 -8.25 12.08 8.69
CA ASP A 4 -7.71 11.15 9.69
C ASP A 4 -8.40 9.78 9.64
N ASP A 5 -9.71 9.76 9.36
CA ASP A 5 -10.44 8.49 9.15
C ASP A 5 -9.93 7.76 7.91
N VAL A 6 -9.56 8.50 6.86
CA VAL A 6 -9.03 7.92 5.61
C VAL A 6 -7.61 7.39 5.83
N LEU A 7 -6.76 8.13 6.54
CA LEU A 7 -5.41 7.67 6.90
C LEU A 7 -5.45 6.41 7.76
N PHE A 8 -6.37 6.35 8.73
CA PHE A 8 -6.54 5.17 9.58
C PHE A 8 -6.96 3.93 8.76
N GLN A 9 -7.88 4.09 7.82
CA GLN A 9 -8.29 2.99 6.94
C GLN A 9 -7.16 2.53 5.99
N ILE A 10 -6.34 3.46 5.50
CA ILE A 10 -5.16 3.13 4.69
C ILE A 10 -4.17 2.28 5.49
N GLU A 11 -3.92 2.64 6.75
CA GLU A 11 -3.01 1.88 7.61
C GLU A 11 -3.55 0.47 7.90
N GLN A 12 -4.86 0.34 8.16
CA GLN A 12 -5.50 -0.97 8.34
C GLN A 12 -5.38 -1.86 7.10
N LEU A 13 -5.60 -1.29 5.90
CA LEU A 13 -5.47 -2.02 4.64
C LEU A 13 -4.01 -2.43 4.36
N ARG A 14 -3.04 -1.58 4.70
CA ARG A 14 -1.62 -1.94 4.59
C ARG A 14 -1.24 -3.09 5.50
N GLN A 15 -1.73 -3.09 6.73
CA GLN A 15 -1.49 -4.17 7.69
C GLN A 15 -2.06 -5.50 7.15
N GLU A 16 -3.31 -5.49 6.70
CA GLU A 16 -3.98 -6.69 6.21
C GLU A 16 -3.31 -7.25 4.95
N LEU A 17 -2.87 -6.39 4.03
CA LEU A 17 -2.08 -6.80 2.88
C LEU A 17 -0.78 -7.45 3.30
N ASN A 18 -0.01 -6.82 4.21
CA ASN A 18 1.25 -7.38 4.70
C ASN A 18 1.09 -8.73 5.40
N ASP A 19 0.00 -8.93 6.14
CA ASP A 19 -0.24 -10.20 6.82
C ASP A 19 -0.63 -11.31 5.83
N ARG A 20 -1.47 -11.01 4.84
CA ARG A 20 -1.74 -11.94 3.73
C ARG A 20 -0.50 -12.23 2.88
N TYR A 21 0.38 -11.25 2.73
CA TYR A 21 1.67 -11.40 2.05
C TYR A 21 2.61 -12.35 2.80
N LYS A 22 2.65 -12.31 4.13
CA LYS A 22 3.45 -13.25 4.94
C LYS A 22 2.93 -14.69 4.86
N GLU A 23 1.62 -14.87 4.71
CA GLU A 23 1.00 -16.20 4.57
C GLU A 23 1.24 -16.82 3.18
N LEU A 24 1.32 -15.99 2.14
CA LEU A 24 1.72 -16.41 0.80
C LEU A 24 3.25 -16.46 0.73
N ALA A 25 3.84 -17.65 0.93
CA ALA A 25 5.28 -17.95 0.85
C ALA A 25 5.96 -17.64 -0.51
N ALA A 26 5.32 -16.85 -1.38
CA ALA A 26 5.76 -16.48 -2.72
C ALA A 26 5.65 -14.95 -2.93
N ILE A 27 6.08 -14.14 -1.95
CA ILE A 27 6.47 -12.77 -2.26
C ILE A 27 7.75 -12.88 -3.09
N THR A 28 7.60 -12.86 -4.41
CA THR A 28 8.74 -12.78 -5.29
C THR A 28 9.25 -11.32 -5.29
N PRO A 29 10.55 -11.09 -5.50
CA PRO A 29 11.12 -9.74 -5.57
C PRO A 29 10.35 -8.82 -6.52
N GLU A 30 9.80 -9.37 -7.60
CA GLU A 30 9.00 -8.65 -8.59
C GLU A 30 7.69 -8.10 -8.00
N MET A 31 7.05 -8.81 -7.06
CA MET A 31 5.84 -8.32 -6.39
C MET A 31 6.14 -7.14 -5.44
N VAL A 32 7.30 -7.15 -4.79
CA VAL A 32 7.77 -6.01 -3.98
C VAL A 32 8.08 -4.81 -4.87
N GLU A 33 8.72 -5.06 -6.01
CA GLU A 33 9.05 -4.00 -6.96
C GLU A 33 7.79 -3.33 -7.55
N LEU A 34 6.77 -4.13 -7.85
CA LEU A 34 5.46 -3.63 -8.29
C LEU A 34 4.73 -2.82 -7.21
N SER A 35 4.81 -3.22 -5.94
CA SER A 35 4.16 -2.47 -4.84
C SER A 35 4.83 -1.12 -4.59
N VAL A 36 6.16 -1.08 -4.59
CA VAL A 36 6.93 0.17 -4.48
C VAL A 36 6.64 1.11 -5.65
N ARG A 37 6.49 0.56 -6.86
CA ARG A 37 6.17 1.35 -8.05
C ARG A 37 4.75 1.93 -7.99
N LEU A 38 3.80 1.16 -7.47
CA LEU A 38 2.43 1.62 -7.24
C LEU A 38 2.39 2.76 -6.21
N ASP A 39 3.07 2.60 -5.08
CA ASP A 39 3.17 3.66 -4.05
C ASP A 39 3.72 4.97 -4.62
N ASN A 40 4.77 4.89 -5.45
CA ASN A 40 5.36 6.06 -6.09
C ASN A 40 4.39 6.76 -7.05
N LEU A 41 3.57 6.01 -7.80
CA LEU A 41 2.56 6.59 -8.69
C LEU A 41 1.43 7.26 -7.89
N LEU A 42 0.99 6.63 -6.80
CA LEU A 42 -0.05 7.20 -5.92
C LEU A 42 0.43 8.49 -5.26
N ASN A 43 1.69 8.52 -4.80
CA ASN A 43 2.30 9.73 -4.26
C ASN A 43 2.36 10.85 -5.32
N GLN A 44 2.78 10.54 -6.56
CA GLN A 44 2.79 11.53 -7.65
C GLN A 44 1.40 12.09 -7.96
N LEU A 45 0.36 11.25 -7.87
CA LEU A 45 -1.02 11.64 -8.10
C LEU A 45 -1.56 12.52 -6.95
N HIS A 46 -1.15 12.25 -5.71
CA HIS A 46 -1.45 13.08 -4.54
C HIS A 46 -0.71 14.42 -4.51
N PHE A 47 0.38 14.58 -5.27
CA PHE A 47 1.12 15.84 -5.41
C PHE A 47 0.58 16.77 -6.51
N HIS A 48 -0.56 16.45 -7.12
CA HIS A 48 -1.24 17.37 -8.03
C HIS A 48 -2.22 18.27 -7.24
N PRO A 49 -2.06 19.61 -7.27
CA PRO A 49 -2.86 20.55 -6.49
C PRO A 49 -4.33 20.60 -6.90
#